data_AF-A0A955I3N8-F1
#
_entry.id   AF-A0A955I3N8-F1
#
_cell.length_a   1.000
_cell.length_b   1.000
_cell.length_c   1.000
_cell.angle_alpha   90.00
_cell.angle_beta   90.00
_cell.angle_gamma   90.00
#
_symmetry.space_group_name_H-M   'P 1'
#
loop_
_entity.id
_entity.type
_entity.pdbx_description
1 polymer ?
#
loop_
_entity_poly.entity_id
_entity_poly.type
_entity_poly.pdbx_seq_one_letter_code
_entity_poly.pdbx_strand_id
1 'polypeptide(L)' 'MRAGQHCCEPYHAICNISGTLRVSFGIYTTQEDIDTFFKTIKSSYDYV' A
#
# COMPACT_ATOMS: atom_id res chain seq x y z
N MET A 1 3.04 -5.44 -3.20
CA MET A 1 1.91 -4.56 -2.78
C MET A 1 0.60 -5.09 -3.37
N ARG A 2 -0.54 -4.75 -2.78
CA ARG A 2 -1.87 -5.07 -3.33
C ARG A 2 -2.71 -3.80 -3.38
N ALA A 3 -3.44 -3.58 -4.47
CA ALA A 3 -4.41 -2.49 -4.61
C ALA A 3 -5.84 -3.04 -4.60
N GLY A 4 -6.79 -2.26 -4.11
CA GLY A 4 -8.23 -2.59 -4.13
C GLY A 4 -8.83 -2.71 -2.74
N GLN A 5 -9.91 -3.48 -2.61
CA GLN A 5 -10.69 -3.60 -1.36
C GLN A 5 -10.22 -4.74 -0.43
N HIS A 6 -9.26 -5.55 -0.88
CA HIS A 6 -8.59 -6.57 -0.06
C HIS A 6 -9.52 -7.61 0.60
N CYS A 7 -10.61 -7.99 -0.08
CA CYS A 7 -11.69 -8.83 0.46
C CYS A 7 -12.38 -8.24 1.71
N CYS A 8 -12.36 -6.92 1.84
CA CYS A 8 -12.90 -6.16 2.96
C CYS A 8 -13.86 -5.05 2.48
N GLU A 9 -14.61 -5.31 1.41
CA GLU A 9 -15.52 -4.34 0.78
C GLU A 9 -16.47 -3.64 1.76
N PRO A 10 -17.11 -4.32 2.75
CA PRO A 10 -17.96 -3.65 3.72
C PRO A 10 -17.23 -2.58 4.54
N TYR A 11 -15.97 -2.81 4.90
CA TYR A 11 -15.16 -1.84 5.64
C TYR A 11 -14.83 -0.62 4.78
N HIS A 12 -14.42 -0.84 3.52
CA HIS A 12 -14.16 0.25 2.58
C HIS A 12 -15.40 1.12 2.34
N ALA A 13 -16.60 0.50 2.28
CA ALA A 13 -17.87 1.22 2.18
C ALA A 13 -18.15 2.11 3.41
N ILE A 14 -17.90 1.60 4.63
CA ILE A 14 -18.04 2.39 5.87
C ILE A 14 -17.07 3.58 5.87
N CYS A 15 -15.84 3.37 5.41
CA CYS A 15 -14.84 4.42 5.28
C CYS A 15 -15.08 5.38 4.10
N ASN A 16 -16.09 5.13 3.27
CA ASN A 16 -16.41 5.88 2.07
C ASN A 16 -15.21 6.03 1.10
N ILE A 17 -14.47 4.94 0.89
CA ILE A 17 -13.35 4.87 -0.05
C ILE A 17 -13.51 3.68 -1.01
N SER A 18 -13.03 3.81 -2.24
CA SER A 18 -13.14 2.76 -3.26
C SER A 18 -12.15 1.61 -3.07
N GLY A 19 -11.04 1.85 -2.37
CA GLY A 19 -9.97 0.88 -2.16
C GLY A 19 -8.76 1.54 -1.53
N THR A 20 -7.77 0.73 -1.16
CA THR A 20 -6.48 1.22 -0.68
C THR A 20 -5.33 0.52 -1.38
N LEU A 21 -4.15 1.10 -1.23
CA LEU A 21 -2.89 0.41 -1.48
C LEU A 21 -2.40 -0.17 -0.15
N ARG A 22 -2.12 -1.47 -0.12
CA ARG A 22 -1.61 -2.17 1.06
C ARG A 22 -0.26 -2.82 0.80
N VAL A 23 0.68 -2.54 1.70
CA VAL A 23 1.93 -3.28 1.85
C VAL A 23 1.83 -4.13 3.12
N SER A 24 2.32 -5.36 3.04
CA SER A 24 2.28 -6.31 4.15
C SER A 24 3.71 -6.80 4.37
N PHE A 25 4.25 -6.59 5.56
CA PHE A 25 5.58 -7.06 5.94
C PHE A 25 5.50 -8.47 6.52
N GLY A 26 6.56 -9.24 6.31
CA GLY A 26 6.73 -10.59 6.86
C GLY A 26 8.06 -10.73 7.60
N ILE A 27 8.36 -11.95 8.04
CA ILE A 27 9.59 -12.23 8.81
C ILE A 27 10.89 -11.99 8.04
N TYR A 28 10.81 -11.91 6.71
CA TYR A 28 11.96 -11.70 5.82
C TYR A 28 12.07 -10.26 5.30
N THR A 29 11.16 -9.37 5.70
CA THR A 29 11.25 -7.96 5.30
C THR A 29 12.40 -7.29 6.01
N THR A 30 13.29 -6.63 5.27
CA THR A 30 14.39 -5.84 5.83
C THR A 30 14.06 -4.35 5.87
N GLN A 31 14.90 -3.57 6.57
CA GLN A 31 14.76 -2.12 6.56
C GLN A 31 15.06 -1.54 5.17
N GLU A 32 16.00 -2.14 4.41
CA GLU A 32 16.28 -1.67 3.05
C GLU A 32 15.07 -1.85 2.11
N ASP A 33 14.27 -2.90 2.29
CA ASP A 33 13.03 -3.09 1.54
C ASP A 33 12.04 -1.94 1.79
N ILE A 34 11.92 -1.52 3.06
CA ILE A 34 11.03 -0.43 3.48
C ILE A 34 11.51 0.90 2.89
N ASP A 35 12.81 1.18 2.99
CA ASP A 35 13.40 2.41 2.48
C ASP A 35 13.28 2.50 0.95
N THR A 36 13.52 1.38 0.26
CA THR A 36 13.35 1.27 -1.19
C THR A 36 11.90 1.51 -1.60
N PHE A 37 10.94 0.96 -0.85
CA PHE A 37 9.53 1.17 -1.10
C PHE A 37 9.13 2.65 -1.00
N PHE A 38 9.51 3.34 0.08
CA PHE A 38 9.16 4.75 0.26
C PHE A 38 9.85 5.67 -0.75
N LYS A 39 11.12 5.40 -1.08
CA LYS A 39 11.83 6.13 -2.14
C LYS A 39 11.09 6.01 -3.47
N THR A 40 10.71 4.79 -3.83
CA THR A 40 10.01 4.51 -5.09
C THR A 40 8.62 5.15 -5.11
N ILE A 41 7.84 5.04 -4.03
CA ILE A 41 6.52 5.67 -3.94
C ILE A 41 6.60 7.19 -4.10
N LYS A 42 7.57 7.83 -3.43
CA LYS A 42 7.74 9.28 -3.54
C LYS A 42 8.05 9.69 -4.98
N SER A 43 8.99 8.99 -5.61
CA SER A 43 9.31 9.22 -7.04
C SER A 43 8.13 8.96 -7.97
N SER A 44 7.30 7.94 -7.70
CA SER A 44 6.09 7.68 -8.49
C SER A 44 5.01 8.72 -8.28
N TYR A 45 4.88 9.27 -7.07
CA TYR A 45 3.94 10.36 -6.79
C TYR A 45 4.37 11.66 -7.47
N ASP A 46 5.64 12.00 -7.40
CA ASP A 46 6.19 13.21 -8.03
C ASP A 46 6.17 13.17 -9.58
N TYR A 47 6.02 11.97 -10.17
CA TYR A 47 5.91 11.77 -11.62
C TYR A 47 4.51 12.10 -12.18
N VAL A 48 3.49 12.16 -11.33
CA VAL A 48 2.08 12.41 -11.69
C VAL A 48 1.73 13.87 -11.47
#